data_AF-A0A968LEK3-F1
#
_entry.id   AF-A0A968LEK3-F1
#
_cell.length_a   1.000
_cell.length_b   1.000
_cell.length_c   1.000
_cell.angle_alpha   90.00
_cell.angle_beta   90.00
_cell.angle_gamma   90.00
#
_symmetry.space_group_name_H-M   'P 1'
#
loop_
_entity.id
_entity.type
_entity.pdbx_description
1 polymer ?
#
loop_
_entity_poly.entity_id
_entity_poly.type
_entity_poly.pdbx_seq_one_letter_code
_entity_poly.pdbx_strand_id
1 'polypeptide(L)'
;MSFGEVTGHYERHPYPHYPLLASIRRYDTYAMNLTALWARFNGALLPERAGKILLAGCGAFAPYPMALSNPRAQITGVDLAQHNLQRARLHCLLHGRFKVRLLQGDFLDPAVTPGPYHFIEAFGVLHHLDDPTTGMRALEQRLVPGGILRVMVYGRYARQEAESVRRAMRLLKVRDVATIKRMLKRAAPDSRLRNYVDAAWEAKNDSGLADLFLHPNVKTYRIDEFMEVVGQTGLKPLLFTHLDALADPQQEIKRLQELDRRRETRANIICYLGRDCRGAAGVSERSYLFLNPALHQAVSLFSLQSPQPIDRLGHDNPQLTWGVRRFLRRFKRPVQESSLAPEERTMAEQFLRALFLVRAQGNQS
;
A
#
# COMPACT_ATOMS: atom_id res chain seq x y z
N MET A 1 -23.90 10.19 5.02
CA MET A 1 -24.54 8.83 5.02
C MET A 1 -24.34 8.24 6.40
N SER A 2 -25.09 7.21 6.83
CA SER A 2 -24.86 6.70 8.19
C SER A 2 -23.66 5.77 8.21
N PHE A 3 -22.80 5.89 9.22
CA PHE A 3 -21.72 4.95 9.54
C PHE A 3 -22.17 3.47 9.47
N GLY A 4 -23.44 3.20 9.82
CA GLY A 4 -24.04 1.86 9.76
C GLY A 4 -24.18 1.29 8.34
N GLU A 5 -24.30 2.11 7.30
CA GLU A 5 -24.42 1.63 5.91
C GLU A 5 -23.11 1.05 5.38
N VAL A 6 -21.98 1.72 5.67
CA VAL A 6 -20.64 1.25 5.28
C VAL A 6 -20.26 0.01 6.08
N THR A 7 -20.42 0.04 7.41
CA THR A 7 -20.16 -1.14 8.24
C THR A 7 -21.03 -2.33 7.82
N GLY A 8 -22.33 -2.10 7.63
CA GLY A 8 -23.24 -3.14 7.17
C GLY A 8 -22.92 -3.69 5.77
N HIS A 9 -22.31 -2.89 4.89
CA HIS A 9 -21.79 -3.37 3.60
C HIS A 9 -20.68 -4.41 3.81
N TYR A 10 -19.66 -4.07 4.59
CA TYR A 10 -18.51 -4.95 4.80
C TYR A 10 -18.79 -6.16 5.71
N GLU A 11 -19.79 -6.08 6.60
CA GLU A 11 -20.26 -7.26 7.34
C GLU A 11 -20.95 -8.29 6.42
N ARG A 12 -21.67 -7.82 5.39
CA ARG A 12 -22.31 -8.71 4.40
C ARG A 12 -21.33 -9.19 3.32
N HIS A 13 -20.37 -8.35 2.95
CA HIS A 13 -19.44 -8.57 1.85
C HIS A 13 -18.00 -8.30 2.31
N PRO A 14 -17.36 -9.28 2.98
CA PRO A 14 -16.02 -9.11 3.52
C PRO A 14 -14.99 -8.89 2.41
N TYR A 15 -14.19 -7.84 2.54
CA TYR A 15 -13.32 -7.37 1.47
C TYR A 15 -11.91 -7.02 1.98
N PRO A 16 -10.85 -7.26 1.17
CA PRO A 16 -10.85 -8.02 -0.07
C PRO A 16 -11.01 -9.53 0.17
N HIS A 17 -11.65 -10.21 -0.78
CA HIS A 17 -11.81 -11.67 -0.70
C HIS A 17 -10.61 -12.41 -1.30
N TYR A 18 -9.74 -12.92 -0.43
CA TYR A 18 -8.70 -13.89 -0.77
C TYR A 18 -8.99 -15.27 -0.15
N PRO A 19 -8.69 -16.38 -0.86
CA PRO A 19 -8.71 -17.72 -0.28
C PRO A 19 -7.80 -17.80 0.95
N LEU A 20 -8.23 -18.48 2.02
CA LEU A 20 -7.49 -18.50 3.30
C LEU A 20 -6.06 -19.07 3.19
N LEU A 21 -5.84 -20.00 2.27
CA LEU A 21 -4.52 -20.60 2.01
C LEU A 21 -3.69 -19.81 0.99
N ALA A 22 -4.19 -18.69 0.46
CA ALA A 22 -3.43 -17.83 -0.43
C ALA A 22 -2.19 -17.31 0.34
N SER A 23 -1.01 -17.71 -0.11
CA SER A 23 0.25 -17.32 0.48
C SER A 23 0.91 -16.20 -0.33
N ILE A 24 1.66 -15.35 0.35
CA ILE A 24 2.45 -14.29 -0.27
C ILE A 24 3.91 -14.62 -0.03
N ARG A 25 4.75 -14.36 -1.03
CA ARG A 25 6.19 -14.54 -0.89
C ARG A 25 6.73 -13.32 -0.17
N ARG A 26 7.54 -13.52 0.86
CA ARG A 26 8.02 -12.40 1.70
C ARG A 26 8.69 -11.28 0.91
N TYR A 27 9.42 -11.63 -0.15
CA TYR A 27 10.07 -10.63 -1.01
C TYR A 27 9.09 -9.75 -1.79
N ASP A 28 7.84 -10.17 -2.03
CA ASP A 28 6.80 -9.35 -2.69
C ASP A 28 6.25 -8.24 -1.77
N THR A 29 6.70 -8.22 -0.51
CA THR A 29 6.32 -7.25 0.53
C THR A 29 7.43 -6.23 0.83
N TYR A 30 8.45 -6.14 -0.03
CA TYR A 30 9.62 -5.26 0.18
C TYR A 30 9.24 -3.79 0.37
N ALA A 31 8.25 -3.30 -0.37
CA ALA A 31 7.79 -1.91 -0.32
C ALA A 31 7.04 -1.54 0.96
N MET A 32 6.62 -2.50 1.79
CA MET A 32 5.98 -2.25 3.08
C MET A 32 6.90 -2.51 4.28
N ASN A 33 8.18 -2.80 4.04
CA ASN A 33 9.13 -3.06 5.10
C ASN A 33 9.51 -1.76 5.82
N LEU A 34 9.12 -1.64 7.10
CA LEU A 34 9.31 -0.44 7.91
C LEU A 34 10.79 -0.05 8.03
N THR A 35 11.69 -1.02 8.21
CA THR A 35 13.13 -0.73 8.30
C THR A 35 13.65 -0.09 7.01
N ALA A 36 13.25 -0.64 5.86
CA ALA A 36 13.65 -0.11 4.56
C ALA A 36 13.03 1.27 4.28
N LEU A 37 11.73 1.43 4.54
CA LEU A 37 11.03 2.70 4.37
C LEU A 37 11.60 3.79 5.27
N TRP A 38 11.85 3.48 6.54
CA TRP A 38 12.43 4.43 7.49
C TRP A 38 13.82 4.88 7.04
N ALA A 39 14.69 3.96 6.63
CA ALA A 39 16.00 4.30 6.07
C ALA A 39 15.89 5.16 4.80
N ARG A 40 14.98 4.80 3.89
CA ARG A 40 14.77 5.52 2.63
C ARG A 40 14.34 6.97 2.82
N PHE A 41 13.53 7.24 3.84
CA PHE A 41 12.91 8.56 4.05
C PHE A 41 13.48 9.35 5.22
N ASN A 42 14.28 8.75 6.10
CA ASN A 42 14.94 9.43 7.21
C ASN A 42 16.47 9.29 7.22
N GLY A 43 17.05 8.50 6.31
CA GLY A 43 18.50 8.33 6.17
C GLY A 43 19.17 7.62 7.35
N ALA A 44 18.40 7.01 8.23
CA ALA A 44 18.87 6.32 9.43
C ALA A 44 18.05 5.05 9.66
N LEU A 45 18.56 4.14 10.49
CA LEU A 45 17.79 2.99 10.95
C LEU A 45 16.87 3.39 12.09
N LEU A 46 15.68 2.80 12.11
CA LEU A 46 14.84 2.81 13.31
C LEU A 46 15.45 1.86 14.35
N PRO A 47 15.56 2.24 15.64
CA PRO A 47 16.01 1.33 16.69
C PRO A 47 15.19 0.03 16.72
N GLU A 48 15.85 -1.09 17.04
CA GLU A 48 15.15 -2.36 17.18
C GLU A 48 14.01 -2.26 18.21
N ARG A 49 12.84 -2.83 17.87
CA ARG A 49 11.60 -2.85 18.68
C ARG A 49 10.85 -1.52 18.82
N ALA A 50 11.35 -0.41 18.28
CA ALA A 50 10.59 0.84 18.24
C ALA A 50 9.44 0.80 17.22
N GLY A 51 9.53 -0.05 16.19
CA GLY A 51 8.57 -0.09 15.09
C GLY A 51 7.13 -0.39 15.50
N LYS A 52 6.27 0.63 15.37
CA LYS A 52 4.81 0.55 15.53
C LYS A 52 4.13 0.84 14.20
N ILE A 53 3.24 -0.04 13.77
CA ILE A 53 2.51 0.05 12.51
C ILE A 53 1.01 0.05 12.77
N LEU A 54 0.29 0.96 12.12
CA LEU A 54 -1.18 0.98 12.08
C LEU A 54 -1.66 0.62 10.67
N LEU A 55 -2.64 -0.28 10.59
CA LEU A 55 -3.44 -0.52 9.39
C LEU A 55 -4.83 0.07 9.64
N ALA A 56 -5.10 1.26 9.11
CA ALA A 56 -6.37 1.95 9.27
C ALA A 56 -7.34 1.48 8.19
N GLY A 57 -8.40 0.77 8.59
CA GLY A 57 -9.28 0.03 7.68
C GLY A 57 -8.55 -1.17 7.07
N CYS A 58 -8.11 -2.10 7.93
CA CYS A 58 -7.20 -3.16 7.53
C CYS A 58 -7.84 -4.23 6.60
N GLY A 59 -9.16 -4.27 6.53
CA GLY A 59 -9.92 -5.26 5.78
C GLY A 59 -9.60 -6.68 6.21
N ALA A 60 -9.94 -7.63 5.34
CA ALA A 60 -9.80 -9.06 5.61
C ALA A 60 -8.39 -9.64 5.38
N PHE A 61 -7.44 -8.87 4.84
CA PHE A 61 -6.17 -9.44 4.33
C PHE A 61 -4.90 -8.67 4.67
N ALA A 62 -4.88 -7.33 4.64
CA ALA A 62 -3.66 -6.52 4.83
C ALA A 62 -2.82 -6.84 6.09
N PRO A 63 -3.43 -7.25 7.23
CA PRO A 63 -2.67 -7.71 8.41
C PRO A 63 -1.63 -8.80 8.13
N TYR A 64 -1.91 -9.74 7.23
CA TYR A 64 -1.00 -10.84 6.91
C TYR A 64 0.30 -10.39 6.21
N PRO A 65 0.27 -9.77 5.00
CA PRO A 65 1.49 -9.31 4.34
C PRO A 65 2.28 -8.31 5.19
N MET A 66 1.60 -7.43 5.93
CA MET A 66 2.29 -6.47 6.80
C MET A 66 3.11 -7.18 7.88
N ALA A 67 2.53 -8.19 8.52
CA ALA A 67 3.22 -9.01 9.53
C ALA A 67 4.32 -9.90 8.94
N LEU A 68 4.16 -10.35 7.71
CA LEU A 68 5.18 -11.10 6.98
C LEU A 68 6.41 -10.22 6.65
N SER A 69 6.18 -8.98 6.25
CA SER A 69 7.25 -8.01 5.96
C SER A 69 7.95 -7.54 7.22
N ASN A 70 7.19 -7.33 8.30
CA ASN A 70 7.64 -6.70 9.54
C ASN A 70 7.50 -7.60 10.78
N PRO A 71 8.20 -8.77 10.83
CA PRO A 71 7.99 -9.76 11.89
C PRO A 71 8.39 -9.30 13.30
N ARG A 72 9.12 -8.17 13.41
CA ARG A 72 9.56 -7.58 14.68
C ARG A 72 8.77 -6.33 15.09
N ALA A 73 7.89 -5.81 14.23
CA ALA A 73 7.11 -4.62 14.52
C ALA A 73 5.87 -4.95 15.37
N GLN A 74 5.40 -3.99 16.15
CA GLN A 74 4.08 -4.02 16.79
C GLN A 74 3.05 -3.55 15.77
N ILE A 75 2.15 -4.43 15.35
CA ILE A 75 1.18 -4.14 14.29
C ILE A 75 -0.21 -4.13 14.89
N THR A 76 -0.93 -3.02 14.67
CA THR A 76 -2.35 -2.88 15.02
C THR A 76 -3.15 -2.72 13.72
N GLY A 77 -4.13 -3.59 13.48
CA GLY A 77 -5.13 -3.42 12.43
C GLY A 77 -6.47 -3.04 13.03
N VAL A 78 -7.10 -2.03 12.44
CA VAL A 78 -8.42 -1.54 12.84
C VAL A 78 -9.35 -1.62 11.66
N ASP A 79 -10.56 -2.16 11.86
CA ASP A 79 -11.61 -2.22 10.85
C ASP A 79 -12.98 -2.04 11.51
N LEU A 80 -13.95 -1.56 10.75
CA LEU A 80 -15.32 -1.39 11.23
C LEU A 80 -16.05 -2.73 11.31
N ALA A 81 -15.78 -3.64 10.36
CA ALA A 81 -16.51 -4.89 10.22
C ALA A 81 -15.82 -6.03 10.97
N GLN A 82 -16.57 -6.66 11.87
CA GLN A 82 -16.11 -7.81 12.63
C GLN A 82 -15.80 -9.00 11.72
N HIS A 83 -16.56 -9.20 10.64
CA HIS A 83 -16.27 -10.28 9.70
C HIS A 83 -14.92 -10.11 8.98
N ASN A 84 -14.54 -8.88 8.62
CA ASN A 84 -13.21 -8.59 8.08
C ASN A 84 -12.12 -8.98 9.09
N LEU A 85 -12.28 -8.59 10.35
CA LEU A 85 -11.31 -8.89 11.42
C LEU A 85 -11.19 -10.39 11.69
N GLN A 86 -12.30 -11.14 11.67
CA GLN A 86 -12.28 -12.60 11.80
C GLN A 86 -11.48 -13.24 10.65
N ARG A 87 -11.74 -12.82 9.41
CA ARG A 87 -10.99 -13.31 8.24
C ARG A 87 -9.51 -12.94 8.29
N ALA A 88 -9.19 -11.71 8.68
CA ALA A 88 -7.82 -11.27 8.86
C ALA A 88 -7.09 -12.10 9.93
N ARG A 89 -7.76 -12.38 11.05
CA ARG A 89 -7.23 -13.26 12.11
C ARG A 89 -6.96 -14.67 11.56
N LEU A 90 -7.85 -15.22 10.74
CA LEU A 90 -7.66 -16.55 10.12
C LEU A 90 -6.47 -16.57 9.15
N HIS A 91 -6.33 -15.56 8.28
CA HIS A 91 -5.16 -15.42 7.41
C HIS A 91 -3.87 -15.35 8.23
N CYS A 92 -3.83 -14.48 9.24
CA CYS A 92 -2.69 -14.38 10.14
C CYS A 92 -2.36 -15.71 10.83
N LEU A 93 -3.36 -16.41 11.37
CA LEU A 93 -3.21 -17.71 12.05
C LEU A 93 -2.63 -18.79 11.10
N LEU A 94 -3.24 -18.97 9.93
CA LEU A 94 -2.87 -20.01 8.97
C LEU A 94 -1.46 -19.83 8.39
N HIS A 95 -0.95 -18.59 8.36
CA HIS A 95 0.40 -18.27 7.88
C HIS A 95 1.40 -17.98 9.03
N GLY A 96 1.06 -18.37 10.26
CA GLY A 96 1.96 -18.31 11.41
C GLY A 96 2.32 -16.90 11.88
N ARG A 97 1.42 -15.93 11.68
CA ARG A 97 1.58 -14.52 12.07
C ARG A 97 0.69 -14.19 13.27
N PHE A 98 1.18 -14.42 14.49
CA PHE A 98 0.35 -14.30 15.71
C PHE A 98 0.40 -12.93 16.41
N LYS A 99 1.31 -12.04 16.00
CA LYS A 99 1.62 -10.80 16.74
C LYS A 99 0.85 -9.57 16.25
N VAL A 100 -0.24 -9.77 15.50
CA VAL A 100 -1.07 -8.65 15.02
C VAL A 100 -2.23 -8.43 15.96
N ARG A 101 -2.34 -7.22 16.53
CA ARG A 101 -3.49 -6.79 17.31
C ARG A 101 -4.59 -6.35 16.35
N LEU A 102 -5.75 -6.97 16.42
CA LEU A 102 -6.92 -6.63 15.59
C LEU A 102 -8.00 -6.05 16.48
N LEU A 103 -8.49 -4.86 16.13
CA LEU A 103 -9.48 -4.11 16.91
C LEU A 103 -10.65 -3.73 16.01
N GLN A 104 -11.86 -3.95 16.51
CA GLN A 104 -13.06 -3.39 15.91
C GLN A 104 -13.21 -1.95 16.40
N GLY A 105 -13.38 -1.02 15.46
CA GLY A 105 -13.62 0.38 15.79
C GLY A 105 -13.31 1.30 14.64
N ASP A 106 -13.66 2.58 14.82
CA ASP A 106 -13.30 3.63 13.88
C ASP A 106 -11.86 4.08 14.14
N PHE A 107 -11.02 4.12 13.10
CA PHE A 107 -9.65 4.61 13.25
C PHE A 107 -9.60 6.11 13.55
N LEU A 108 -10.68 6.86 13.32
CA LEU A 108 -10.82 8.26 13.70
C LEU A 108 -10.84 8.43 15.23
N ASP A 109 -11.32 7.44 15.97
CA ASP A 109 -11.39 7.48 17.44
C ASP A 109 -9.98 7.32 18.06
N PRO A 110 -9.46 8.34 18.78
CA PRO A 110 -8.16 8.26 19.42
C PRO A 110 -8.09 7.21 20.54
N ALA A 111 -9.21 6.79 21.13
CA ALA A 111 -9.23 5.69 22.09
C ALA A 111 -8.93 4.33 21.43
N VAL A 112 -9.36 4.15 20.17
CA VAL A 112 -9.09 2.93 19.39
C VAL A 112 -7.65 2.93 18.86
N THR A 113 -7.16 4.08 18.41
CA THR A 113 -5.85 4.25 17.75
C THR A 113 -5.02 5.35 18.43
N PRO A 114 -4.56 5.16 19.68
CA PRO A 114 -3.92 6.23 20.48
C PRO A 114 -2.57 6.70 19.93
N GLY A 115 -1.92 5.90 19.08
CA GLY A 115 -0.61 6.25 18.53
C GLY A 115 0.50 6.40 19.60
N PRO A 116 1.63 7.02 19.24
CA PRO A 116 2.02 7.34 17.88
C PRO A 116 2.58 6.10 17.14
N TYR A 117 2.56 6.14 15.81
CA TYR A 117 3.00 5.09 14.89
C TYR A 117 4.14 5.60 14.00
N HIS A 118 5.02 4.68 13.60
CA HIS A 118 6.13 4.97 12.68
C HIS A 118 5.71 4.81 11.23
N PHE A 119 4.76 3.90 10.98
CA PHE A 119 4.19 3.68 9.67
C PHE A 119 2.69 3.43 9.79
N ILE A 120 1.92 4.12 8.96
CA ILE A 120 0.48 3.94 8.86
C ILE A 120 0.16 3.56 7.41
N GLU A 121 -0.71 2.57 7.21
CA GLU A 121 -1.28 2.26 5.91
C GLU A 121 -2.80 2.50 5.96
N ALA A 122 -3.28 3.35 5.05
CA ALA A 122 -4.69 3.64 4.80
C ALA A 122 -4.99 3.37 3.32
N PHE A 123 -5.02 2.10 2.96
CA PHE A 123 -5.07 1.66 1.56
C PHE A 123 -6.50 1.36 1.13
N GLY A 124 -7.10 2.29 0.38
CA GLY A 124 -8.46 2.13 -0.10
C GLY A 124 -9.55 2.47 0.93
N VAL A 125 -9.28 3.43 1.83
CA VAL A 125 -10.17 3.72 2.97
C VAL A 125 -10.65 5.17 2.96
N LEU A 126 -9.74 6.14 2.79
CA LEU A 126 -10.08 7.57 2.89
C LEU A 126 -11.15 8.01 1.88
N HIS A 127 -11.25 7.34 0.73
CA HIS A 127 -12.22 7.67 -0.31
C HIS A 127 -13.65 7.16 -0.02
N HIS A 128 -13.84 6.42 1.08
CA HIS A 128 -15.15 6.01 1.61
C HIS A 128 -15.62 6.91 2.76
N LEU A 129 -14.82 7.90 3.19
CA LEU A 129 -15.19 8.82 4.26
C LEU A 129 -16.06 9.98 3.77
N ASP A 130 -16.99 10.40 4.61
CA ASP A 130 -17.78 11.62 4.41
C ASP A 130 -16.90 12.88 4.47
N ASP A 131 -15.90 12.90 5.37
CA ASP A 131 -14.84 13.92 5.40
C ASP A 131 -13.43 13.29 5.36
N PRO A 132 -12.83 13.16 4.16
CA PRO A 132 -11.48 12.65 3.96
C PRO A 132 -10.40 13.49 4.63
N THR A 133 -10.62 14.80 4.77
CA THR A 133 -9.66 15.73 5.38
C THR A 133 -9.54 15.48 6.87
N THR A 134 -10.67 15.28 7.54
CA THR A 134 -10.69 14.85 8.96
C THR A 134 -9.97 13.51 9.11
N GLY A 135 -10.19 12.56 8.19
CA GLY A 135 -9.45 11.29 8.17
C GLY A 135 -7.94 11.46 8.01
N MET A 136 -7.49 12.29 7.07
CA MET A 136 -6.06 12.54 6.85
C MET A 136 -5.39 13.18 8.08
N ARG A 137 -6.02 14.21 8.68
CA ARG A 137 -5.53 14.87 9.91
C ARG A 137 -5.45 13.91 11.09
N ALA A 138 -6.46 13.04 11.25
CA ALA A 138 -6.47 12.03 12.30
C ALA A 138 -5.26 11.08 12.17
N LEU A 139 -4.92 10.64 10.95
CA LEU A 139 -3.76 9.77 10.72
C LEU A 139 -2.43 10.52 10.92
N GLU A 140 -2.33 11.77 10.46
CA GLU A 140 -1.15 12.62 10.68
C GLU A 140 -0.83 12.78 12.17
N GLN A 141 -1.83 13.12 12.99
CA GLN A 141 -1.66 13.33 14.43
C GLN A 141 -1.12 12.09 15.15
N ARG A 142 -1.41 10.90 14.60
CA ARG A 142 -0.96 9.61 15.11
C ARG A 142 0.42 9.19 14.58
N LEU A 143 1.05 9.96 13.70
CA LEU A 143 2.45 9.71 13.29
C LEU A 143 3.44 10.33 14.27
N VAL A 144 4.56 9.65 14.48
CA VAL A 144 5.77 10.30 15.04
C VAL A 144 6.37 11.27 14.02
N PRO A 145 7.21 12.24 14.44
CA PRO A 145 8.13 12.91 13.53
C PRO A 145 9.05 11.89 12.82
N GLY A 146 9.22 12.04 11.52
CA GLY A 146 9.82 11.05 10.62
C GLY A 146 8.87 9.93 10.18
N GLY A 147 7.64 9.90 10.69
CA GLY A 147 6.63 8.89 10.41
C GLY A 147 6.11 8.95 8.98
N ILE A 148 5.76 7.77 8.47
CA ILE A 148 5.35 7.57 7.07
C ILE A 148 3.89 7.12 7.02
N LEU A 149 3.11 7.67 6.10
CA LEU A 149 1.74 7.27 5.84
C LEU A 149 1.63 6.84 4.36
N ARG A 150 1.21 5.60 4.11
CA ARG A 150 0.87 5.14 2.76
C ARG A 150 -0.63 5.23 2.56
N VAL A 151 -1.03 5.97 1.54
CA VAL A 151 -2.44 6.16 1.16
C VAL A 151 -2.69 5.62 -0.23
N MET A 152 -3.84 4.98 -0.41
CA MET A 152 -4.41 4.73 -1.74
C MET A 152 -5.84 5.26 -1.81
N VAL A 153 -6.10 6.09 -2.81
CA VAL A 153 -7.45 6.57 -3.16
C VAL A 153 -7.75 6.32 -4.63
N TYR A 154 -9.04 6.20 -4.93
CA TYR A 154 -9.51 6.01 -6.30
C TYR A 154 -9.27 7.23 -7.17
N GLY A 155 -8.56 7.02 -8.29
CA GLY A 155 -8.36 8.04 -9.31
C GLY A 155 -9.63 8.25 -10.13
N ARG A 156 -10.00 9.49 -10.40
CA ARG A 156 -11.26 9.85 -11.09
C ARG A 156 -11.40 9.18 -12.45
N TYR A 157 -10.39 9.33 -13.30
CA TYR A 157 -10.44 8.80 -14.66
C TYR A 157 -10.12 7.30 -14.70
N ALA A 158 -9.30 6.80 -13.75
CA ALA A 158 -9.05 5.39 -13.56
C ALA A 158 -10.32 4.59 -13.20
N ARG A 159 -11.26 5.21 -12.48
CA ARG A 159 -12.53 4.60 -12.07
C ARG A 159 -13.74 5.06 -12.89
N GLN A 160 -13.54 5.80 -13.98
CA GLN A 160 -14.63 6.36 -14.77
C GLN A 160 -15.61 5.29 -15.30
N GLU A 161 -15.10 4.18 -15.82
CA GLU A 161 -15.96 3.08 -16.30
C GLU A 161 -16.73 2.41 -15.15
N ALA A 162 -16.06 2.19 -14.01
CA ALA A 162 -16.68 1.66 -12.79
C ALA A 162 -17.84 2.55 -12.32
N GLU A 163 -17.60 3.87 -12.26
CA GLU A 163 -18.59 4.85 -11.86
C GLU A 163 -19.75 4.97 -12.85
N SER A 164 -19.47 4.82 -14.16
CA SER A 164 -20.53 4.77 -15.17
C SER A 164 -21.45 3.57 -14.97
N VAL A 165 -20.88 2.37 -14.74
CA VAL A 165 -21.66 1.16 -14.47
C VAL A 165 -22.43 1.30 -13.15
N ARG A 166 -21.77 1.77 -12.09
CA ARG A 166 -22.38 2.03 -10.77
C ARG A 166 -23.54 3.03 -10.84
N ARG A 167 -23.42 4.09 -11.64
CA ARG A 167 -24.53 5.03 -11.91
C ARG A 167 -25.70 4.33 -12.60
N ALA A 168 -25.44 3.48 -13.58
CA ALA A 168 -26.49 2.69 -14.22
C ALA A 168 -27.18 1.74 -13.23
N MET A 169 -26.42 1.06 -12.36
CA MET A 169 -26.98 0.19 -11.31
C MET A 169 -27.91 0.96 -10.37
N ARG A 170 -27.53 2.18 -9.97
CA ARG A 170 -28.39 3.06 -9.14
C ARG A 170 -29.68 3.47 -9.86
N LEU A 171 -29.59 3.87 -11.13
CA LEU A 171 -30.77 4.25 -11.94
C LEU A 171 -31.74 3.07 -12.12
N LEU A 172 -31.20 1.87 -12.31
CA LEU A 172 -31.95 0.62 -12.42
C LEU A 172 -32.41 0.07 -11.05
N LYS A 173 -32.10 0.76 -9.95
CA LYS A 173 -32.42 0.35 -8.57
C LYS A 173 -31.88 -1.05 -8.21
N VAL A 174 -30.74 -1.43 -8.78
CA VAL A 174 -30.05 -2.67 -8.45
C VAL A 174 -29.40 -2.54 -7.08
N ARG A 175 -29.72 -3.46 -6.16
CA ARG A 175 -29.28 -3.41 -4.75
C ARG A 175 -28.57 -4.67 -4.26
N ASP A 176 -28.46 -5.68 -5.11
CA ASP A 176 -27.93 -6.98 -4.73
C ASP A 176 -27.07 -7.60 -5.84
N VAL A 177 -26.09 -8.41 -5.43
CA VAL A 177 -25.13 -9.07 -6.33
C VAL A 177 -25.82 -10.09 -7.24
N ALA A 178 -26.90 -10.73 -6.81
CA ALA A 178 -27.60 -11.72 -7.63
C ALA A 178 -28.23 -11.07 -8.87
N THR A 179 -28.77 -9.86 -8.74
CA THR A 179 -29.27 -9.05 -9.85
C THR A 179 -28.14 -8.66 -10.81
N ILE A 180 -26.99 -8.21 -10.29
CA ILE A 180 -25.80 -7.91 -11.12
C ILE A 180 -25.37 -9.15 -11.92
N LYS A 181 -25.31 -10.32 -11.28
CA LYS A 181 -24.98 -11.59 -11.96
C LYS A 181 -26.01 -11.96 -13.04
N ARG A 182 -27.31 -11.73 -12.81
CA ARG A 182 -28.35 -11.95 -13.85
C ARG A 182 -28.18 -10.98 -15.02
N MET A 183 -27.85 -9.72 -14.76
CA MET A 183 -27.54 -8.74 -15.81
C MET A 183 -26.31 -9.17 -16.60
N LEU A 184 -25.23 -9.58 -15.93
CA LEU A 184 -24.03 -10.11 -16.58
C LEU A 184 -24.36 -11.32 -17.46
N LYS A 185 -25.15 -12.29 -16.99
CA LYS A 185 -25.54 -13.44 -17.83
C LYS A 185 -26.27 -13.05 -19.12
N ARG A 186 -27.01 -11.93 -19.11
CA ARG A 186 -27.77 -11.42 -20.26
C ARG A 186 -27.00 -10.37 -21.09
N ALA A 187 -25.89 -9.87 -20.58
CA ALA A 187 -25.11 -8.83 -21.23
C ALA A 187 -24.42 -9.37 -22.49
N ALA A 188 -24.49 -8.61 -23.58
CA ALA A 188 -23.76 -8.91 -24.81
C ALA A 188 -22.24 -9.01 -24.53
N PRO A 189 -21.51 -9.90 -25.23
CA PRO A 189 -20.07 -10.11 -25.01
C PRO A 189 -19.25 -8.81 -25.01
N ASP A 190 -19.51 -7.89 -25.92
CA ASP A 190 -18.74 -6.64 -26.03
C ASP A 190 -19.40 -5.45 -25.30
N SER A 191 -20.38 -5.72 -24.45
CA SER A 191 -21.03 -4.65 -23.67
C SER A 191 -20.06 -4.03 -22.66
N ARG A 192 -20.23 -2.74 -22.37
CA ARG A 192 -19.41 -2.02 -21.37
C ARG A 192 -19.38 -2.72 -20.02
N LEU A 193 -20.50 -3.30 -19.58
CA LEU A 193 -20.58 -4.05 -18.32
C LEU A 193 -19.72 -5.32 -18.36
N ARG A 194 -19.79 -6.12 -19.44
CA ARG A 194 -18.99 -7.33 -19.59
C ARG A 194 -17.50 -6.99 -19.67
N ASN A 195 -17.12 -6.10 -20.57
CA ASN A 195 -15.73 -5.70 -20.78
C ASN A 195 -15.08 -5.21 -19.48
N TYR A 196 -15.81 -4.42 -18.69
CA TYR A 196 -15.30 -3.94 -17.41
C TYR A 196 -15.12 -5.08 -16.40
N VAL A 197 -16.14 -5.94 -16.22
CA VAL A 197 -16.07 -7.05 -15.24
C VAL A 197 -15.01 -8.08 -15.59
N ASP A 198 -14.82 -8.38 -16.88
CA ASP A 198 -13.83 -9.37 -17.32
C ASP A 198 -12.39 -8.86 -17.12
N ALA A 199 -12.17 -7.55 -17.26
CA ALA A 199 -10.87 -6.92 -17.01
C ALA A 199 -10.61 -6.66 -15.50
N ALA A 200 -11.65 -6.46 -14.70
CA ALA A 200 -11.51 -6.11 -13.29
C ALA A 200 -11.21 -7.33 -12.41
N TRP A 201 -9.98 -7.41 -11.90
CA TRP A 201 -9.60 -8.42 -10.90
C TRP A 201 -10.58 -8.49 -9.71
N GLU A 202 -11.05 -7.33 -9.24
CA GLU A 202 -11.95 -7.21 -8.09
C GLU A 202 -13.31 -7.89 -8.38
N ALA A 203 -13.77 -7.92 -9.62
CA ALA A 203 -15.08 -8.45 -10.00
C ALA A 203 -15.16 -10.00 -10.03
N LYS A 204 -14.07 -10.71 -9.69
CA LYS A 204 -14.01 -12.19 -9.74
C LYS A 204 -14.81 -12.90 -8.65
N ASN A 205 -15.37 -12.17 -7.69
CA ASN A 205 -16.19 -12.72 -6.61
C ASN A 205 -17.28 -11.74 -6.15
N ASP A 206 -18.22 -12.23 -5.36
CA ASP A 206 -19.40 -11.49 -4.91
C ASP A 206 -19.04 -10.27 -4.06
N SER A 207 -18.01 -10.39 -3.22
CA SER A 207 -17.59 -9.28 -2.35
C SER A 207 -17.00 -8.13 -3.17
N GLY A 208 -16.21 -8.44 -4.21
CA GLY A 208 -15.68 -7.40 -5.08
C GLY A 208 -16.71 -6.84 -6.07
N LEU A 209 -17.68 -7.63 -6.54
CA LEU A 209 -18.83 -7.07 -7.27
C LEU A 209 -19.66 -6.11 -6.39
N ALA A 210 -19.85 -6.45 -5.12
CA ALA A 210 -20.54 -5.59 -4.17
C ALA A 210 -19.74 -4.30 -3.92
N ASP A 211 -18.43 -4.40 -3.65
CA ASP A 211 -17.56 -3.25 -3.41
C ASP A 211 -17.52 -2.30 -4.63
N LEU A 212 -17.39 -2.87 -5.85
CA LEU A 212 -17.40 -2.10 -7.10
C LEU A 212 -18.71 -1.33 -7.34
N PHE A 213 -19.85 -2.01 -7.22
CA PHE A 213 -21.11 -1.47 -7.77
C PHE A 213 -22.15 -1.10 -6.72
N LEU A 214 -22.07 -1.65 -5.51
CA LEU A 214 -23.07 -1.52 -4.45
C LEU A 214 -22.55 -0.79 -3.20
N HIS A 215 -21.26 -0.47 -3.11
CA HIS A 215 -20.71 0.25 -1.95
C HIS A 215 -21.47 1.56 -1.73
N PRO A 216 -21.88 1.96 -0.51
CA PRO A 216 -22.73 3.14 -0.32
C PRO A 216 -22.00 4.46 -0.64
N ASN A 217 -20.74 4.60 -0.21
CA ASN A 217 -19.97 5.84 -0.33
C ASN A 217 -18.67 5.63 -1.11
N VAL A 218 -18.52 6.23 -2.28
CA VAL A 218 -17.29 6.15 -3.07
C VAL A 218 -17.02 7.53 -3.63
N LYS A 219 -15.85 8.08 -3.29
CA LYS A 219 -15.32 9.31 -3.87
C LYS A 219 -14.16 8.97 -4.79
N THR A 220 -13.97 9.77 -5.83
CA THR A 220 -12.84 9.66 -6.73
C THR A 220 -12.15 11.00 -6.87
N TYR A 221 -10.82 10.96 -7.00
CA TYR A 221 -9.97 12.14 -6.89
C TYR A 221 -9.24 12.39 -8.20
N ARG A 222 -9.22 13.65 -8.60
CA ARG A 222 -8.11 14.20 -9.36
C ARG A 222 -6.91 14.41 -8.43
N ILE A 223 -5.72 14.52 -9.00
CA ILE A 223 -4.51 14.77 -8.20
C ILE A 223 -4.61 16.08 -7.41
N ASP A 224 -5.21 17.13 -7.97
CA ASP A 224 -5.37 18.42 -7.28
C ASP A 224 -6.26 18.29 -6.04
N GLU A 225 -7.37 17.57 -6.15
CA GLU A 225 -8.30 17.33 -5.04
C GLU A 225 -7.63 16.49 -3.94
N PHE A 226 -6.81 15.49 -4.31
CA PHE A 226 -6.02 14.73 -3.35
C PHE A 226 -4.98 15.61 -2.66
N MET A 227 -4.26 16.44 -3.41
CA MET A 227 -3.23 17.33 -2.87
C MET A 227 -3.82 18.46 -2.02
N GLU A 228 -5.06 18.89 -2.28
CA GLU A 228 -5.79 19.81 -1.41
C GLU A 228 -6.02 19.19 -0.03
N VAL A 229 -6.49 17.93 0.04
CA VAL A 229 -6.64 17.19 1.29
C VAL A 229 -5.30 17.04 2.03
N VAL A 230 -4.23 16.73 1.31
CA VAL A 230 -2.87 16.65 1.89
C VAL A 230 -2.41 18.02 2.40
N GLY A 231 -2.65 19.10 1.64
CA GLY A 231 -2.26 20.47 2.00
C GLY A 231 -2.97 21.03 3.23
N GLN A 232 -4.05 20.38 3.68
CA GLN A 232 -4.74 20.65 4.94
C GLN A 232 -4.08 20.00 6.17
N THR A 233 -2.90 19.40 5.99
CA THR A 233 -2.08 18.71 7.00
C THR A 233 -0.61 19.16 6.89
N GLY A 234 0.22 18.78 7.85
CA GLY A 234 1.68 18.94 7.78
C GLY A 234 2.39 17.86 6.95
N LEU A 235 1.65 16.96 6.30
CA LEU A 235 2.21 15.87 5.50
C LEU A 235 2.77 16.37 4.17
N LYS A 236 3.89 15.77 3.75
CA LYS A 236 4.51 16.03 2.44
C LYS A 236 4.56 14.77 1.59
N PRO A 237 4.31 14.85 0.27
CA PRO A 237 4.46 13.71 -0.62
C PRO A 237 5.94 13.30 -0.71
N LEU A 238 6.22 12.02 -0.44
CA LEU A 238 7.55 11.43 -0.47
C LEU A 238 7.79 10.62 -1.74
N LEU A 239 6.79 9.85 -2.18
CA LEU A 239 6.90 8.97 -3.35
C LEU A 239 5.52 8.52 -3.82
N PHE A 240 5.24 8.63 -5.12
CA PHE A 240 4.10 7.97 -5.75
C PHE A 240 4.52 6.58 -6.25
N THR A 241 3.63 5.60 -6.13
CA THR A 241 3.94 4.19 -6.45
C THR A 241 2.87 3.49 -7.26
N HIS A 242 2.09 4.26 -8.01
CA HIS A 242 1.21 3.71 -9.03
C HIS A 242 2.02 3.48 -10.30
N LEU A 243 1.47 2.70 -11.24
CA LEU A 243 2.16 2.34 -12.48
C LEU A 243 2.64 3.60 -13.23
N ASP A 244 3.90 3.58 -13.66
CA ASP A 244 4.59 4.66 -14.39
C ASP A 244 4.75 5.99 -13.62
N ALA A 245 4.65 5.95 -12.29
CA ALA A 245 4.89 7.12 -11.46
C ALA A 245 6.35 7.59 -11.57
N LEU A 246 6.54 8.90 -11.72
CA LEU A 246 7.87 9.50 -11.66
C LEU A 246 8.44 9.45 -10.24
N ALA A 247 9.77 9.35 -10.14
CA ALA A 247 10.46 9.26 -8.85
C ALA A 247 10.39 10.55 -8.02
N ASP A 248 10.33 11.72 -8.69
CA ASP A 248 10.18 13.02 -8.03
C ASP A 248 8.69 13.35 -7.83
N PRO A 249 8.22 13.53 -6.58
CA PRO A 249 6.81 13.76 -6.31
C PRO A 249 6.25 15.04 -6.94
N GLN A 250 7.06 16.10 -7.08
CA GLN A 250 6.60 17.37 -7.64
C GLN A 250 6.42 17.29 -9.16
N GLN A 251 7.35 16.63 -9.85
CA GLN A 251 7.22 16.31 -11.26
C GLN A 251 6.02 15.40 -11.51
N GLU A 252 5.81 14.41 -10.64
CA GLU A 252 4.68 13.50 -10.74
C GLU A 252 3.34 14.20 -10.58
N ILE A 253 3.20 15.10 -9.60
CA ILE A 253 1.99 15.91 -9.43
C ILE A 253 1.70 16.71 -10.71
N LYS A 254 2.70 17.39 -11.29
CA LYS A 254 2.53 18.14 -12.54
C LYS A 254 2.12 17.26 -13.71
N ARG A 255 2.71 16.05 -13.81
CA ARG A 255 2.36 15.07 -14.85
C ARG A 255 0.91 14.62 -14.71
N LEU A 256 0.49 14.25 -13.51
CA LEU A 256 -0.88 13.83 -13.22
C LEU A 256 -1.89 14.97 -13.43
N GLN A 257 -1.54 16.22 -13.13
CA GLN A 257 -2.40 17.37 -13.42
C GLN A 257 -2.69 17.48 -14.92
N GLU A 258 -1.65 17.33 -15.74
CA GLU A 258 -1.78 17.40 -17.19
C GLU A 258 -2.56 16.20 -17.75
N LEU A 259 -2.35 14.99 -17.21
CA LEU A 259 -3.14 13.81 -17.55
C LEU A 259 -4.61 13.98 -17.12
N ASP A 260 -4.90 14.55 -15.95
CA ASP A 260 -6.26 14.80 -15.49
C ASP A 260 -6.98 15.84 -16.37
N ARG A 261 -6.29 16.90 -16.82
CA ARG A 261 -6.86 17.87 -17.78
C ARG A 261 -7.30 17.19 -19.07
N ARG A 262 -6.48 16.24 -19.56
CA ARG A 262 -6.77 15.43 -20.75
C ARG A 262 -7.67 14.23 -20.48
N ARG A 263 -8.00 13.95 -19.21
CA ARG A 263 -8.79 12.78 -18.76
C ARG A 263 -8.11 11.43 -19.06
N GLU A 264 -6.78 11.42 -19.03
CA GLU A 264 -5.94 10.29 -19.42
C GLU A 264 -5.35 9.51 -18.24
N THR A 265 -5.57 9.95 -17.00
CA THR A 265 -5.09 9.24 -15.80
C THR A 265 -5.71 7.85 -15.70
N ARG A 266 -4.88 6.80 -15.75
CA ARG A 266 -5.33 5.39 -15.74
C ARG A 266 -5.14 4.67 -14.40
N ALA A 267 -4.46 5.28 -13.44
CA ALA A 267 -4.13 4.65 -12.17
C ALA A 267 -4.86 5.27 -10.99
N ASN A 268 -5.06 4.47 -9.94
CA ASN A 268 -5.39 5.00 -8.61
C ASN A 268 -4.20 5.76 -8.04
N ILE A 269 -4.47 6.75 -7.20
CA ILE A 269 -3.40 7.53 -6.57
C ILE A 269 -2.89 6.71 -5.39
N ILE A 270 -1.63 6.29 -5.47
CA ILE A 270 -0.91 5.62 -4.37
C ILE A 270 0.30 6.48 -4.02
N CYS A 271 0.36 6.94 -2.77
CA CYS A 271 1.39 7.87 -2.32
C CYS A 271 1.88 7.52 -0.91
N TYR A 272 3.19 7.57 -0.72
CA TYR A 272 3.81 7.71 0.60
C TYR A 272 3.87 9.19 0.95
N LEU A 273 3.29 9.54 2.09
CA LEU A 273 3.32 10.85 2.72
C LEU A 273 4.21 10.78 3.96
N GLY A 274 4.88 11.88 4.29
CA GLY A 274 5.80 11.97 5.43
C GLY A 274 5.45 13.11 6.36
N ARG A 275 5.54 12.87 7.67
CA ARG A 275 5.50 13.90 8.71
C ARG A 275 6.94 14.16 9.16
N ASP A 276 7.49 15.33 8.84
CA ASP A 276 8.84 15.74 9.25
C ASP A 276 9.96 14.73 8.92
N CYS A 277 9.84 14.03 7.78
CA CYS A 277 10.87 13.10 7.31
C CYS A 277 12.16 13.83 6.97
N ARG A 278 13.30 13.28 7.42
CA ARG A 278 14.63 13.92 7.28
C ARG A 278 15.21 13.85 5.87
N GLY A 279 14.65 13.00 5.01
CA GLY A 279 15.16 12.72 3.68
C GLY A 279 16.07 11.50 3.65
N ALA A 280 16.46 11.09 2.44
CA ALA A 280 17.36 9.97 2.24
C ALA A 280 18.78 10.31 2.72
N ALA A 281 19.51 9.30 3.17
CA ALA A 281 20.94 9.45 3.44
C ALA A 281 21.68 9.84 2.15
N GLY A 282 22.57 10.83 2.24
CA GLY A 282 23.55 11.13 1.19
C GLY A 282 24.71 10.14 1.19
N VAL A 283 25.50 10.15 0.13
CA VAL A 283 26.76 9.39 0.08
C VAL A 283 27.80 10.09 0.96
N SER A 284 28.41 9.35 1.89
CA SER A 284 29.43 9.86 2.82
C SER A 284 30.35 8.72 3.27
N GLU A 285 31.47 9.04 3.92
CA GLU A 285 32.36 8.01 4.53
C GLU A 285 31.64 7.15 5.57
N ARG A 286 30.57 7.68 6.17
CA ARG A 286 29.76 6.99 7.19
C ARG A 286 28.53 6.29 6.63
N SER A 287 28.28 6.43 5.33
CA SER A 287 27.14 5.81 4.69
C SER A 287 27.39 4.31 4.51
N TYR A 288 26.36 3.53 4.78
CA TYR A 288 26.37 2.10 4.54
C TYR A 288 25.10 1.67 3.83
N LEU A 289 25.24 0.61 3.04
CA LEU A 289 24.16 -0.05 2.34
C LEU A 289 23.84 -1.37 3.02
N PHE A 290 22.57 -1.72 3.08
CA PHE A 290 22.13 -3.04 3.51
C PHE A 290 20.91 -3.49 2.71
N LEU A 291 20.71 -4.81 2.67
CA LEU A 291 19.62 -5.46 1.98
C LEU A 291 18.31 -5.22 2.72
N ASN A 292 17.25 -4.89 1.99
CA ASN A 292 15.91 -4.82 2.54
C ASN A 292 15.56 -6.16 3.23
N PRO A 293 15.19 -6.16 4.53
CA PRO A 293 14.93 -7.38 5.29
C PRO A 293 13.91 -8.34 4.67
N ALA A 294 12.98 -7.83 3.87
CA ALA A 294 11.99 -8.66 3.15
C ALA A 294 12.63 -9.55 2.07
N LEU A 295 13.80 -9.18 1.53
CA LEU A 295 14.50 -9.89 0.44
C LEU A 295 15.53 -10.92 0.93
N HIS A 296 15.78 -11.03 2.24
CA HIS A 296 16.82 -11.89 2.80
C HIS A 296 16.71 -13.37 2.36
N GLN A 297 15.49 -13.89 2.24
CA GLN A 297 15.22 -15.25 1.80
C GLN A 297 15.41 -15.40 0.28
N ALA A 298 15.04 -14.40 -0.52
CA ALA A 298 15.11 -14.44 -1.97
C ALA A 298 16.56 -14.57 -2.49
N VAL A 299 17.53 -14.03 -1.75
CA VAL A 299 18.95 -14.10 -2.10
C VAL A 299 19.69 -15.28 -1.44
N SER A 300 18.97 -16.23 -0.84
CA SER A 300 19.56 -17.43 -0.21
C SER A 300 20.38 -18.26 -1.21
N LEU A 301 21.44 -18.91 -0.72
CA LEU A 301 22.27 -19.83 -1.51
C LEU A 301 21.47 -21.03 -2.03
N PHE A 302 20.46 -21.46 -1.27
CA PHE A 302 19.67 -22.65 -1.55
C PHE A 302 18.47 -22.41 -2.48
N SER A 303 18.25 -21.18 -2.95
CA SER A 303 17.17 -20.91 -3.90
C SER A 303 17.60 -21.32 -5.31
N LEU A 304 16.97 -22.36 -5.84
CA LEU A 304 17.18 -22.84 -7.21
C LEU A 304 16.45 -21.99 -8.26
N GLN A 305 15.48 -21.18 -7.83
CA GLN A 305 14.73 -20.29 -8.70
C GLN A 305 15.37 -18.90 -8.76
N SER A 306 15.12 -18.20 -9.87
CA SER A 306 15.41 -16.78 -10.07
C SER A 306 14.11 -15.99 -9.95
N PRO A 307 13.63 -15.72 -8.72
CA PRO A 307 12.34 -15.07 -8.52
C PRO A 307 12.37 -13.62 -9.04
N GLN A 308 11.22 -13.14 -9.49
CA GLN A 308 11.00 -11.74 -9.80
C GLN A 308 9.99 -11.19 -8.79
N PRO A 309 10.43 -10.32 -7.85
CA PRO A 309 9.52 -9.69 -6.91
C PRO A 309 8.44 -8.89 -7.65
N ILE A 310 7.18 -8.99 -7.21
CA ILE A 310 6.06 -8.24 -7.81
C ILE A 310 6.31 -6.73 -7.65
N ASP A 311 6.06 -5.92 -8.69
CA ASP A 311 6.14 -4.45 -8.60
C ASP A 311 5.21 -3.90 -7.51
N ARG A 312 5.76 -3.01 -6.68
CA ARG A 312 5.06 -2.26 -5.63
C ARG A 312 5.41 -0.77 -5.62
N LEU A 313 6.32 -0.32 -6.50
CA LEU A 313 6.84 1.04 -6.56
C LEU A 313 6.52 1.74 -7.89
N GLY A 314 5.74 1.12 -8.77
CA GLY A 314 5.26 1.71 -10.03
C GLY A 314 6.18 1.44 -11.22
N HIS A 315 7.15 0.53 -11.07
CA HIS A 315 8.10 0.15 -12.10
C HIS A 315 8.50 -1.31 -11.97
N ASP A 316 8.79 -1.96 -13.10
CA ASP A 316 9.16 -3.37 -13.09
C ASP A 316 10.41 -3.65 -12.25
N ASN A 317 10.29 -4.68 -11.42
CA ASN A 317 11.41 -5.17 -10.64
C ASN A 317 12.31 -6.08 -11.49
N PRO A 318 13.64 -6.00 -11.32
CA PRO A 318 14.56 -6.90 -12.00
C PRO A 318 14.40 -8.33 -11.47
N GLN A 319 14.59 -9.30 -12.36
CA GLN A 319 14.67 -10.70 -11.96
C GLN A 319 15.90 -10.93 -11.07
N LEU A 320 15.72 -11.67 -9.96
CA LEU A 320 16.80 -12.03 -9.05
C LEU A 320 17.58 -13.24 -9.59
N THR A 321 18.30 -13.03 -10.70
CA THR A 321 19.22 -13.99 -11.31
C THR A 321 20.32 -14.39 -10.32
N TRP A 322 21.08 -15.45 -10.63
CA TRP A 322 22.17 -15.87 -9.75
C TRP A 322 23.20 -14.76 -9.48
N GLY A 323 23.59 -14.01 -10.52
CA GLY A 323 24.52 -12.88 -10.39
C GLY A 323 23.97 -11.77 -9.49
N VAL A 324 22.71 -11.36 -9.72
CA VAL A 324 22.02 -10.36 -8.89
C VAL A 324 21.93 -10.82 -7.43
N ARG A 325 21.53 -12.08 -7.19
CA ARG A 325 21.44 -12.64 -5.84
C ARG A 325 22.81 -12.71 -5.17
N ARG A 326 23.87 -13.08 -5.89
CA ARG A 326 25.24 -13.09 -5.37
C ARG A 326 25.68 -11.70 -4.94
N PHE A 327 25.41 -10.68 -5.76
CA PHE A 327 25.68 -9.29 -5.42
C PHE A 327 24.91 -8.82 -4.19
N LEU A 328 23.58 -8.92 -4.22
CA LEU A 328 22.70 -8.48 -3.12
C LEU A 328 22.96 -9.19 -1.79
N ARG A 329 23.42 -10.45 -1.83
CA ARG A 329 23.74 -11.23 -0.62
C ARG A 329 24.87 -10.60 0.21
N ARG A 330 25.79 -9.86 -0.40
CA ARG A 330 26.87 -9.14 0.31
C ARG A 330 26.31 -8.13 1.31
N PHE A 331 25.15 -7.57 1.01
CA PHE A 331 24.47 -6.55 1.81
C PHE A 331 23.53 -7.12 2.89
N LYS A 332 23.49 -8.45 3.10
CA LYS A 332 22.76 -9.04 4.24
C LYS A 332 23.22 -8.49 5.59
N ARG A 333 24.47 -8.05 5.65
CA ARG A 333 25.03 -7.24 6.72
C ARG A 333 25.35 -5.85 6.13
N PRO A 334 25.30 -4.78 6.93
CA PRO A 334 25.73 -3.46 6.49
C PRO A 334 27.12 -3.49 5.83
N VAL A 335 27.24 -2.85 4.68
CA VAL A 335 28.50 -2.68 3.93
C VAL A 335 28.74 -1.18 3.78
N GLN A 336 29.94 -0.70 4.15
CA GLN A 336 30.30 0.69 3.94
C GLN A 336 30.28 1.03 2.46
N GLU A 337 29.64 2.12 2.09
CA GLU A 337 29.49 2.48 0.68
C GLU A 337 30.83 2.90 0.04
N SER A 338 31.72 3.47 0.85
CA SER A 338 33.09 3.81 0.45
C SER A 338 33.90 2.60 0.00
N SER A 339 33.61 1.39 0.50
CA SER A 339 34.34 0.16 0.13
C SER A 339 33.90 -0.45 -1.20
N LEU A 340 32.86 0.07 -1.85
CA LEU A 340 32.37 -0.44 -3.12
C LEU A 340 33.18 0.13 -4.29
N ALA A 341 33.53 -0.73 -5.25
CA ALA A 341 34.13 -0.30 -6.51
C ALA A 341 33.13 0.56 -7.34
N PRO A 342 33.60 1.41 -8.27
CA PRO A 342 32.71 2.30 -9.04
C PRO A 342 31.55 1.59 -9.75
N GLU A 343 31.81 0.45 -10.38
CA GLU A 343 30.78 -0.35 -11.06
C GLU A 343 29.74 -0.93 -10.08
N GLU A 344 30.19 -1.34 -8.89
CA GLU A 344 29.32 -1.86 -7.84
C GLU A 344 28.41 -0.77 -7.27
N ARG A 345 28.89 0.49 -7.19
CA ARG A 345 28.08 1.63 -6.78
C ARG A 345 26.97 1.90 -7.79
N THR A 346 27.28 1.91 -9.08
CA THR A 346 26.28 2.06 -10.15
C THR A 346 25.21 0.96 -10.08
N MET A 347 25.62 -0.29 -9.87
CA MET A 347 24.70 -1.40 -9.68
C MET A 347 23.86 -1.25 -8.40
N ALA A 348 24.47 -0.81 -7.29
CA ALA A 348 23.77 -0.60 -6.02
C ALA A 348 22.71 0.51 -6.12
N GLU A 349 22.96 1.58 -6.87
CA GLU A 349 22.00 2.66 -7.11
C GLU A 349 20.70 2.18 -7.79
N GLN A 350 20.79 1.23 -8.72
CA GLN A 350 19.60 0.62 -9.32
C GLN A 350 18.75 -0.10 -8.27
N PHE A 351 19.39 -0.81 -7.35
CA PHE A 351 18.70 -1.52 -6.27
C PHE A 351 18.23 -0.60 -5.14
N LEU A 352 18.84 0.57 -4.96
CA LEU A 352 18.35 1.61 -4.06
C LEU A 352 17.03 2.21 -4.58
N ARG A 353 16.93 2.44 -5.90
CA ARG A 353 15.68 2.90 -6.54
C ARG A 353 14.56 1.88 -6.40
N ALA A 354 14.86 0.60 -6.60
CA ALA A 354 13.92 -0.51 -6.40
C ALA A 354 13.64 -0.83 -4.92
N LEU A 355 14.25 -0.13 -3.95
CA LEU A 355 14.16 -0.42 -2.51
C LEU A 355 14.59 -1.86 -2.14
N PHE A 356 15.46 -2.45 -2.95
CA PHE A 356 16.07 -3.75 -2.66
C PHE A 356 17.28 -3.58 -1.75
N LEU A 357 18.05 -2.52 -1.99
CA LEU A 357 19.02 -1.98 -1.05
C LEU A 357 18.47 -0.72 -0.42
N VAL A 358 18.99 -0.38 0.75
CA VAL A 358 18.68 0.86 1.47
C VAL A 358 19.96 1.43 2.05
N ARG A 359 20.05 2.76 2.00
CA ARG A 359 21.18 3.54 2.52
C ARG A 359 20.82 4.13 3.87
N ALA A 360 21.74 4.08 4.81
CA ALA A 360 21.63 4.76 6.09
C ALA A 360 22.99 5.34 6.52
N GLN A 361 22.97 6.34 7.39
CA GLN A 361 24.15 6.90 8.05
C GLN A 361 24.46 6.13 9.33
N GLY A 362 25.74 5.87 9.59
CA GLY A 362 26.19 5.39 10.91
C GLY A 362 25.85 6.38 12.02
N ASN A 363 25.45 5.87 13.19
CA ASN A 363 25.25 6.74 14.36
C ASN A 363 26.56 7.44 14.72
N GLN A 364 26.48 8.69 15.17
CA GLN A 364 27.57 9.33 15.91
C GLN A 364 27.74 8.52 17.21
N SER A 365 28.90 7.89 17.37
CA SER A 365 29.32 7.21 18.59
C SER A 365 29.47 8.20 19.74
#